data_AF-A0A655VKD5-F1
#
_entry.id   AF-A0A655VKD5-F1
#
_cell.length_a   1.000
_cell.length_b   1.000
_cell.length_c   1.000
_cell.angle_alpha   90.00
_cell.angle_beta   90.00
_cell.angle_gamma   90.00
#
_symmetry.space_group_name_H-M   'P 1'
#
loop_
_entity.id
_entity.type
_entity.pdbx_description
1 polymer ?
#
loop_
_entity_poly.entity_id
_entity_poly.type
_entity_poly.pdbx_seq_one_letter_code
_entity_poly.pdbx_strand_id
1 'polypeptide(L)'
;MNNTKVCHFTNIDDALISMGFDPKTRTASGLLELINGRYGPDIKEYLLKLNSSLSLNYNIDIDTLNWVFDTIENSGMSRYAFTPFVKNTDAIMYDMLGKFYNNNMSIKPVFLNKSQYKKLKKTLDSDKELIINVISEQRKINLNEAQQLFDEFYASVTKDPIFGLDSITHDRPVIHVVGHGDAGDEVIYPGDASHYFYAFELADMLKNKGLKPDSIIKLDFCWSACSLKPSDYSKTEVLTRMNKGDYTPLFGDIDDSFLGEFAKELTAMYPTFRGPIIGYVGTVLNTIQDNVLTLANTQGRFHAVEMNFSDGKFFFKKEDAEVIYGSYKNK
;
A
#
# COMPACT_ATOMS: atom_id res chain seq x y z
N MET A 1 15.28 -2.04 25.81
CA MET A 1 14.20 -1.03 25.85
C MET A 1 14.79 0.26 25.33
N ASN A 2 14.72 0.49 24.02
CA ASN A 2 15.15 1.76 23.43
C ASN A 2 13.97 2.72 23.52
N ASN A 3 14.12 3.80 24.28
CA ASN A 3 13.23 4.95 24.26
C ASN A 3 13.30 5.57 22.85
N THR A 4 12.41 5.14 21.96
CA THR A 4 12.07 5.93 20.78
C THR A 4 11.55 7.26 21.34
N LYS A 5 12.27 8.36 21.07
CA LYS A 5 11.75 9.69 21.38
C LYS A 5 10.53 9.88 20.51
N VAL A 6 9.37 9.61 21.08
CA VAL A 6 8.10 10.13 20.61
C VAL A 6 8.28 11.64 20.49
N CYS A 7 8.06 12.18 19.29
CA CYS A 7 7.94 13.62 19.11
C CYS A 7 6.64 14.07 19.78
N HIS A 8 6.68 14.31 21.08
CA HIS A 8 5.56 14.98 21.75
C HIS A 8 5.48 16.41 21.23
N PHE A 9 4.39 16.70 20.54
CA PHE A 9 4.11 18.05 20.13
C PHE A 9 3.69 18.85 21.36
N THR A 10 4.29 20.02 21.53
CA THR A 10 3.92 20.99 22.58
C THR A 10 2.86 21.98 22.11
N ASN A 11 2.57 21.99 20.81
CA ASN A 11 1.63 22.88 20.16
C ASN A 11 0.83 22.10 19.12
N ILE A 12 -0.50 22.17 19.21
CA ILE A 12 -1.41 21.45 18.33
C ILE A 12 -1.36 21.95 16.89
N ASP A 13 -1.16 23.25 16.68
CA ASP A 13 -1.14 23.81 15.33
C ASP A 13 0.11 23.36 14.58
N ASP A 14 1.28 23.36 15.24
CA ASP A 14 2.53 22.85 14.66
C ASP A 14 2.44 21.35 14.34
N ALA A 15 1.75 20.61 15.21
CA ALA A 15 1.52 19.18 15.02
C ALA A 15 0.62 18.92 13.81
N LEU A 16 -0.50 19.62 13.71
CA LEU A 16 -1.44 19.52 12.58
C LEU A 16 -0.79 19.96 11.27
N ILE A 17 -0.01 21.04 11.27
CA ILE A 17 0.76 21.50 10.11
C ILE A 17 1.76 20.44 9.67
N SER A 18 2.48 19.80 10.60
CA SER A 18 3.40 18.70 10.27
C SER A 18 2.68 17.49 9.63
N MET A 19 1.37 17.39 9.85
CA MET A 19 0.52 16.38 9.24
C MET A 19 -0.06 16.78 7.88
N GLY A 20 0.14 18.02 7.42
CA GLY A 20 -0.53 18.57 6.25
C GLY A 20 -2.00 18.92 6.50
N PHE A 21 -2.37 19.15 7.77
CA PHE A 21 -3.73 19.47 8.18
C PHE A 21 -3.88 20.97 8.45
N ASP A 22 -4.99 21.57 7.99
CA ASP A 22 -5.31 22.96 8.32
C ASP A 22 -5.68 23.06 9.81
N PRO A 23 -4.92 23.80 10.63
CA PRO A 23 -5.24 23.98 12.05
C PRO A 23 -6.65 24.53 12.30
N LYS A 24 -7.24 25.20 11.30
CA LYS A 24 -8.60 25.75 11.38
C LYS A 24 -9.69 24.69 11.37
N THR A 25 -9.40 23.45 10.94
CA THR A 25 -10.36 22.34 10.88
C THR A 25 -10.16 21.30 11.99
N ARG A 26 -9.55 21.68 13.12
CA ARG A 26 -9.17 20.85 14.30
C ARG A 26 -10.29 20.06 14.98
N THR A 27 -10.90 19.14 14.26
CA THR A 27 -12.02 18.33 14.71
C THR A 27 -11.67 16.85 14.67
N ALA A 28 -12.31 16.04 15.51
CA ALA A 28 -12.11 14.59 15.53
C ALA A 28 -12.48 13.97 14.18
N SER A 29 -13.55 14.46 13.52
CA SER A 29 -13.90 14.01 12.17
C SER A 29 -12.82 14.36 11.14
N GLY A 30 -12.29 15.60 11.17
CA GLY A 30 -11.19 15.99 10.29
C GLY A 30 -9.91 15.20 10.54
N LEU A 31 -9.59 14.89 11.81
CA LEU A 31 -8.46 14.02 12.17
C LEU A 31 -8.66 12.60 11.65
N LEU A 32 -9.86 12.03 11.75
CA LEU A 32 -10.14 10.69 11.20
C LEU A 32 -10.09 10.66 9.67
N GLU A 33 -10.51 11.72 8.98
CA GLU A 33 -10.34 11.86 7.54
C GLU A 33 -8.86 11.92 7.16
N LEU A 34 -8.08 12.71 7.89
CA LEU A 34 -6.64 12.80 7.72
C LEU A 34 -5.94 11.45 7.95
N ILE A 35 -6.30 10.73 9.02
CA ILE A 35 -5.76 9.39 9.31
C ILE A 35 -6.14 8.41 8.20
N ASN A 36 -7.41 8.44 7.76
CA ASN A 36 -7.91 7.57 6.72
C ASN A 36 -7.16 7.76 5.40
N GLY A 37 -6.89 9.01 5.01
CA GLY A 37 -6.05 9.28 3.84
C GLY A 37 -4.59 8.89 4.09
N ARG A 38 -4.01 9.36 5.20
CA ARG A 38 -2.56 9.25 5.42
C ARG A 38 -2.08 7.84 5.74
N TYR A 39 -2.86 7.09 6.49
CA TYR A 39 -2.47 5.80 7.02
C TYR A 39 -3.41 4.66 6.57
N GLY A 40 -4.60 4.99 6.07
CA GLY A 40 -5.59 4.03 5.56
C GLY A 40 -6.79 3.80 6.49
N PRO A 41 -7.87 3.18 5.96
CA PRO A 41 -9.10 2.92 6.72
C PRO A 41 -8.91 1.93 7.87
N ASP A 42 -8.00 0.97 7.73
CA ASP A 42 -7.62 0.00 8.76
C ASP A 42 -7.05 0.66 10.02
N ILE A 43 -6.23 1.70 9.85
CA ILE A 43 -5.66 2.47 10.96
C ILE A 43 -6.74 3.29 11.65
N LYS A 44 -7.62 3.91 10.85
CA LYS A 44 -8.80 4.61 11.38
C LYS A 44 -9.69 3.67 12.21
N GLU A 45 -10.00 2.49 11.70
CA GLU A 45 -10.81 1.50 12.41
C GLU A 45 -10.13 0.97 13.67
N TYR A 46 -8.82 0.74 13.63
CA TYR A 46 -8.04 0.35 14.79
C TYR A 46 -8.11 1.41 15.89
N LEU A 47 -7.92 2.68 15.53
CA LEU A 47 -8.03 3.80 16.48
C LEU A 47 -9.45 3.94 17.04
N LEU A 48 -10.48 3.76 16.21
CA LEU A 48 -11.88 3.77 16.65
C LEU A 48 -12.22 2.61 17.59
N LYS A 49 -11.61 1.44 17.40
CA LYS A 49 -11.75 0.29 18.31
C LYS A 49 -11.09 0.55 19.67
N LEU A 50 -9.95 1.23 19.68
CA LEU A 50 -9.25 1.59 20.93
C LEU A 50 -9.89 2.78 21.65
N ASN A 51 -10.42 3.74 20.88
CA ASN A 51 -11.06 4.93 21.42
C ASN A 51 -12.26 5.32 20.55
N SER A 52 -13.42 4.78 20.90
CA SER A 52 -14.66 5.05 20.19
C SER A 52 -15.11 6.50 20.29
N SER A 53 -14.62 7.29 21.25
CA SER A 53 -14.98 8.71 21.36
C SER A 53 -14.60 9.51 20.12
N LEU A 54 -13.57 9.08 19.36
CA LEU A 54 -13.17 9.72 18.11
C LEU A 54 -14.29 9.72 17.05
N SER A 55 -15.31 8.85 17.16
CA SER A 55 -16.47 8.90 16.27
C SER A 55 -17.40 10.08 16.53
N LEU A 56 -17.26 10.75 17.68
CA LEU A 56 -17.97 11.98 18.00
C LEU A 56 -17.20 13.15 17.41
N ASN A 57 -17.91 14.13 16.83
CA ASN A 57 -17.25 15.30 16.28
C ASN A 57 -17.05 16.37 17.37
N TYR A 58 -15.81 16.55 17.82
CA TYR A 58 -15.40 17.56 18.81
C TYR A 58 -14.06 18.19 18.42
N ASN A 59 -13.72 19.33 19.02
CA ASN A 59 -12.40 19.93 18.81
C ASN A 59 -11.33 19.11 19.52
N ILE A 60 -10.36 18.60 18.77
CA ILE A 60 -9.25 17.81 19.33
C ILE A 60 -8.27 18.70 20.10
N ASP A 61 -7.67 18.13 21.14
CA ASP A 61 -6.57 18.73 21.89
C ASP A 61 -5.23 18.04 21.56
N ILE A 62 -4.15 18.60 22.11
CA ILE A 62 -2.79 18.11 21.88
C ILE A 62 -2.56 16.71 22.44
N ASP A 63 -3.26 16.35 23.52
CA ASP A 63 -3.13 15.05 24.17
C ASP A 63 -3.78 13.95 23.32
N THR A 64 -4.96 14.23 22.75
CA THR A 64 -5.63 13.35 21.79
C THR A 64 -4.73 13.10 20.58
N LEU A 65 -4.08 14.17 20.09
CA LEU A 65 -3.23 14.10 18.92
C LEU A 65 -1.94 13.31 19.21
N ASN A 66 -1.25 13.60 20.31
CA ASN A 66 -0.10 12.83 20.78
C ASN A 66 -0.47 11.35 21.00
N TRP A 67 -1.62 11.07 21.61
CA TRP A 67 -2.10 9.70 21.79
C TRP A 67 -2.32 8.98 20.46
N VAL A 68 -2.92 9.63 19.46
CA VAL A 68 -3.09 9.06 18.12
C VAL A 68 -1.73 8.73 17.51
N PHE A 69 -0.76 9.63 17.61
CA PHE A 69 0.58 9.40 17.08
C PHE A 69 1.27 8.23 17.75
N ASP A 70 1.30 8.21 19.08
CA ASP A 70 1.87 7.11 19.85
C ASP A 70 1.19 5.80 19.52
N THR A 71 -0.13 5.83 19.36
CA THR A 71 -0.89 4.63 19.02
C THR A 71 -0.56 4.16 17.62
N ILE A 72 -0.41 5.04 16.63
CA ILE A 72 -0.03 4.67 15.26
C ILE A 72 1.40 4.13 15.23
N GLU A 73 2.37 4.85 15.82
CA GLU A 73 3.78 4.41 15.86
C GLU A 73 3.92 3.09 16.62
N ASN A 74 3.26 2.93 17.77
CA ASN A 74 3.33 1.71 18.56
C ASN A 74 2.42 0.58 18.04
N SER A 75 1.43 0.86 17.18
CA SER A 75 0.62 -0.18 16.55
C SER A 75 1.42 -1.06 15.60
N GLY A 76 2.59 -0.57 15.17
CA GLY A 76 3.46 -1.25 14.23
C GLY A 76 2.95 -1.30 12.80
N MET A 77 1.85 -0.63 12.48
CA MET A 77 1.23 -0.65 11.15
C MET A 77 1.81 0.39 10.18
N SER A 78 3.09 0.73 10.35
CA SER A 78 3.83 1.55 9.39
C SER A 78 3.89 0.86 8.03
N ARG A 79 3.70 1.65 6.97
CA ARG A 79 3.64 1.16 5.59
C ARG A 79 4.97 1.39 4.88
N TYR A 80 5.45 0.35 4.22
CA TYR A 80 6.71 0.33 3.52
C TYR A 80 6.52 -0.11 2.08
N ALA A 81 7.25 0.49 1.16
CA ALA A 81 7.35 0.03 -0.22
C ALA A 81 8.68 -0.71 -0.37
N PHE A 82 8.63 -1.87 -1.01
CA PHE A 82 9.79 -2.69 -1.28
C PHE A 82 9.75 -3.13 -2.74
N THR A 83 10.90 -3.12 -3.41
CA THR A 83 11.02 -3.71 -4.74
C THR A 83 12.32 -4.50 -4.83
N PRO A 84 12.30 -5.72 -5.41
CA PRO A 84 13.52 -6.52 -5.56
C PRO A 84 14.45 -5.97 -6.66
N PHE A 85 13.99 -5.01 -7.46
CA PHE A 85 14.72 -4.51 -8.63
C PHE A 85 15.69 -3.37 -8.27
N VAL A 86 16.99 -3.64 -8.32
CA VAL A 86 18.04 -2.66 -8.01
C VAL A 86 18.29 -1.67 -9.16
N LYS A 87 17.94 -2.03 -10.40
CA LYS A 87 18.19 -1.19 -11.59
C LYS A 87 17.02 -0.32 -11.99
N ASN A 88 15.80 -0.72 -11.68
CA ASN A 88 14.57 -0.12 -12.16
C ASN A 88 13.75 0.31 -10.92
N THR A 89 14.13 1.46 -10.36
CA THR A 89 13.49 2.04 -9.17
C THR A 89 12.32 2.96 -9.51
N ASP A 90 12.00 3.09 -10.79
CA ASP A 90 10.87 3.82 -11.34
C ASP A 90 9.53 3.19 -10.92
N ALA A 91 9.40 1.86 -10.99
CA ALA A 91 8.17 1.18 -10.57
C ALA A 91 7.79 1.50 -9.10
N ILE A 92 8.75 1.38 -8.17
CA ILE A 92 8.53 1.75 -6.76
C ILE A 92 8.31 3.26 -6.59
N MET A 93 9.02 4.10 -7.36
CA MET A 93 8.85 5.55 -7.31
C MET A 93 7.44 5.96 -7.72
N TYR A 94 6.95 5.53 -8.89
CA TYR A 94 5.63 5.90 -9.41
C TYR A 94 4.48 5.31 -8.59
N ASP A 95 4.64 4.11 -8.04
CA ASP A 95 3.65 3.55 -7.12
C ASP A 95 3.55 4.39 -5.83
N MET A 96 4.69 4.72 -5.20
CA MET A 96 4.71 5.60 -4.02
C MET A 96 4.16 7.00 -4.34
N LEU A 97 4.51 7.54 -5.51
CA LEU A 97 4.06 8.85 -5.99
C LEU A 97 2.53 8.90 -6.06
N GLY A 98 1.92 7.91 -6.72
CA GLY A 98 0.47 7.87 -6.87
C GLY A 98 -0.26 7.62 -5.55
N LYS A 99 0.30 6.79 -4.65
CA LYS A 99 -0.26 6.61 -3.30
C LYS A 99 -0.19 7.87 -2.46
N PHE A 100 0.92 8.60 -2.53
CA PHE A 100 1.11 9.85 -1.81
C PHE A 100 0.16 10.93 -2.32
N TYR A 101 0.02 11.13 -3.64
CA TYR A 101 -0.81 12.23 -4.16
C TYR A 101 -2.29 11.90 -4.29
N ASN A 102 -2.65 10.68 -4.68
CA ASN A 102 -4.06 10.34 -4.97
C ASN A 102 -4.79 9.86 -3.72
N ASN A 103 -4.05 9.32 -2.74
CA ASN A 103 -4.64 8.74 -1.54
C ASN A 103 -4.16 9.40 -0.25
N ASN A 104 -3.24 10.37 -0.32
CA ASN A 104 -2.53 10.97 0.82
C ASN A 104 -1.69 9.97 1.63
N MET A 105 -1.47 8.74 1.14
CA MET A 105 -0.86 7.67 1.91
C MET A 105 0.64 7.86 2.06
N SER A 106 1.14 7.83 3.31
CA SER A 106 2.57 7.90 3.59
C SER A 106 3.19 6.51 3.59
N ILE A 107 4.02 6.21 2.60
CA ILE A 107 4.76 4.95 2.48
C ILE A 107 6.25 5.23 2.43
N LYS A 108 7.03 4.54 3.26
CA LYS A 108 8.50 4.67 3.28
C LYS A 108 9.16 3.59 2.40
N PRO A 109 10.09 3.93 1.51
CA PRO A 109 10.83 2.92 0.76
C PRO A 109 11.79 2.16 1.67
N VAL A 110 11.88 0.84 1.46
CA VAL A 110 12.91 -0.04 2.02
C VAL A 110 13.86 -0.43 0.90
N PHE A 111 15.11 -0.02 1.02
CA PHE A 111 16.13 -0.24 0.02
C PHE A 111 16.92 -1.52 0.30
N LEU A 112 17.20 -2.30 -0.74
CA LEU A 112 18.10 -3.45 -0.67
C LEU A 112 19.53 -3.04 -0.31
N ASN A 113 19.96 -1.86 -0.76
CA ASN A 113 21.29 -1.32 -0.53
C ASN A 113 21.37 0.19 -0.88
N LYS A 114 22.50 0.81 -0.54
CA LYS A 114 22.79 2.22 -0.85
C LYS A 114 22.76 2.55 -2.34
N SER A 115 23.04 1.59 -3.23
CA SER A 115 22.99 1.84 -4.67
C SER A 115 21.56 2.02 -5.17
N GLN A 116 20.60 1.24 -4.66
CA GLN A 116 19.19 1.38 -5.02
C GLN A 116 18.66 2.75 -4.55
N TYR A 117 18.97 3.15 -3.32
CA TYR A 117 18.65 4.49 -2.80
C TYR A 117 19.21 5.62 -3.68
N LYS A 118 20.51 5.55 -4.02
CA LYS A 118 21.15 6.57 -4.87
C LYS A 118 20.49 6.69 -6.25
N LYS A 119 20.03 5.56 -6.83
CA LYS A 119 19.32 5.56 -8.11
C LYS A 119 17.96 6.20 -7.99
N LEU A 120 17.15 5.80 -7.00
CA LEU A 120 15.85 6.41 -6.76
C LEU A 120 15.98 7.93 -6.56
N LYS A 121 16.94 8.37 -5.73
CA LYS A 121 17.20 9.80 -5.52
C LYS A 121 17.58 10.50 -6.83
N LYS A 122 18.47 9.91 -7.62
CA LYS A 122 18.87 10.45 -8.93
C LYS A 122 17.67 10.58 -9.89
N THR A 123 16.78 9.59 -9.92
CA THR A 123 15.55 9.63 -10.74
C THR A 123 14.61 10.73 -10.26
N LEU A 124 14.40 10.88 -8.95
CA LEU A 124 13.61 12.00 -8.41
C LEU A 124 14.20 13.36 -8.77
N ASP A 125 15.53 13.49 -8.69
CA ASP A 125 16.22 14.72 -9.05
C ASP A 125 16.13 15.01 -10.56
N SER A 126 16.22 13.98 -11.42
CA SER A 126 16.14 14.15 -12.89
C SER A 126 14.72 14.42 -13.39
N ASP A 127 13.73 13.77 -12.78
CA ASP A 127 12.35 13.79 -13.24
C ASP A 127 11.52 14.84 -12.49
N LYS A 128 12.15 15.65 -11.63
CA LYS A 128 11.51 16.67 -10.79
C LYS A 128 10.50 17.52 -11.56
N GLU A 129 10.93 18.17 -12.65
CA GLU A 129 10.06 19.07 -13.42
C GLU A 129 8.91 18.32 -14.09
N LEU A 130 9.17 17.12 -14.62
CA LEU A 130 8.14 16.27 -15.20
C LEU A 130 7.09 15.88 -14.15
N ILE A 131 7.53 15.43 -12.98
CA ILE A 131 6.66 15.04 -11.86
C ILE A 131 5.81 16.22 -11.41
N ILE A 132 6.39 17.41 -11.23
CA ILE A 132 5.65 18.62 -10.83
C ILE A 132 4.59 18.98 -11.87
N ASN A 133 4.92 18.94 -13.15
CA ASN A 133 3.97 19.22 -14.23
C ASN A 133 2.83 18.20 -14.24
N VAL A 134 3.14 16.90 -14.08
CA VAL A 134 2.13 15.84 -13.99
C VAL A 134 1.20 16.05 -12.79
N ILE A 135 1.73 16.39 -11.62
CA ILE A 135 0.92 16.69 -10.42
C ILE A 135 0.00 17.89 -10.68
N SER A 136 0.55 18.96 -11.24
CA SER A 136 -0.16 20.19 -11.58
C SER A 136 -1.33 19.91 -12.52
N GLU A 137 -1.09 19.16 -13.61
CA GLU A 137 -2.12 18.80 -14.58
C GLU A 137 -3.18 17.84 -14.02
N GLN A 138 -2.76 16.77 -13.35
CA GLN A 138 -3.69 15.75 -12.85
C GLN A 138 -4.59 16.29 -11.74
N ARG A 139 -4.05 17.14 -10.86
CA ARG A 139 -4.80 17.72 -9.74
C ARG A 139 -5.43 19.07 -10.04
N LYS A 140 -5.16 19.65 -11.22
CA LYS A 140 -5.63 20.99 -11.63
C LYS A 140 -5.27 22.08 -10.61
N ILE A 141 -4.06 22.00 -10.06
CA ILE A 141 -3.49 22.97 -9.12
C ILE A 141 -2.42 23.82 -9.82
N ASN A 142 -1.95 24.88 -9.17
CA ASN A 142 -0.87 25.70 -9.74
C ASN A 142 0.52 25.10 -9.50
N LEU A 143 1.53 25.56 -10.25
CA LEU A 143 2.90 25.03 -10.18
C LEU A 143 3.56 25.19 -8.80
N ASN A 144 3.23 26.24 -8.04
CA ASN A 144 3.80 26.43 -6.71
C ASN A 144 3.25 25.42 -5.71
N GLU A 145 1.95 25.13 -5.76
CA GLU A 145 1.31 24.08 -4.95
C GLU A 145 1.84 22.69 -5.34
N ALA A 146 2.01 22.42 -6.64
CA ALA A 146 2.60 21.18 -7.12
C ALA A 146 4.06 21.01 -6.68
N GLN A 147 4.86 22.09 -6.68
CA GLN A 147 6.23 22.10 -6.16
C GLN A 147 6.28 21.76 -4.67
N GLN A 148 5.38 22.33 -3.85
CA GLN A 148 5.30 22.02 -2.43
C GLN A 148 4.99 20.55 -2.19
N LEU A 149 3.99 19.99 -2.90
CA LEU A 149 3.66 18.57 -2.81
C LEU A 149 4.83 17.67 -3.21
N PHE A 150 5.57 18.05 -4.26
CA PHE A 150 6.78 17.33 -4.65
C PHE A 150 7.85 17.37 -3.55
N ASP A 151 8.09 18.53 -2.93
CA ASP A 151 9.09 18.65 -1.88
C ASP A 151 8.73 17.84 -0.63
N GLU A 152 7.44 17.79 -0.27
CA GLU A 152 6.92 16.93 0.79
C GLU A 152 7.12 15.45 0.48
N PHE A 153 6.74 15.01 -0.74
CA PHE A 153 6.96 13.65 -1.19
C PHE A 153 8.45 13.29 -1.18
N TYR A 154 9.28 14.14 -1.77
CA TYR A 154 10.74 13.97 -1.83
C TYR A 154 11.33 13.81 -0.44
N ALA A 155 10.95 14.68 0.51
CA ALA A 155 11.37 14.56 1.89
C ALA A 155 10.89 13.24 2.51
N SER A 156 9.65 12.83 2.27
CA SER A 156 9.08 11.60 2.85
C SER A 156 9.81 10.32 2.42
N VAL A 157 10.35 10.29 1.20
CA VAL A 157 11.03 9.10 0.65
C VAL A 157 12.55 9.14 0.78
N THR A 158 13.14 10.33 0.98
CA THR A 158 14.60 10.50 1.04
C THR A 158 15.15 10.81 2.43
N LYS A 159 14.32 11.33 3.34
CA LYS A 159 14.69 11.61 4.73
C LYS A 159 14.73 10.30 5.51
N ASP A 160 15.89 10.00 6.10
CA ASP A 160 16.15 8.80 6.91
C ASP A 160 15.89 7.48 6.16
N PRO A 161 16.71 7.15 5.13
CA PRO A 161 16.51 5.96 4.30
C PRO A 161 16.66 4.66 5.10
N ILE A 162 15.76 3.72 4.84
CA ILE A 162 15.73 2.41 5.49
C ILE A 162 16.40 1.38 4.57
N PHE A 163 17.36 0.63 5.10
CA PHE A 163 18.08 -0.40 4.36
C PHE A 163 17.82 -1.77 4.95
N GLY A 164 17.18 -2.67 4.19
CA GLY A 164 16.74 -3.97 4.69
C GLY A 164 15.48 -3.90 5.56
N LEU A 165 14.76 -5.02 5.65
CA LEU A 165 13.55 -5.15 6.46
C LEU A 165 13.87 -5.37 7.94
N ASP A 166 15.06 -5.86 8.25
CA ASP A 166 15.61 -5.99 9.60
C ASP A 166 15.70 -4.65 10.34
N SER A 167 15.97 -3.57 9.60
CA SER A 167 15.99 -2.18 10.10
C SER A 167 14.62 -1.65 10.53
N ILE A 168 13.53 -2.33 10.19
CA ILE A 168 12.19 -1.97 10.66
C ILE A 168 12.06 -2.39 12.12
N THR A 169 11.75 -1.43 12.99
CA THR A 169 11.70 -1.61 14.44
C THR A 169 10.37 -2.17 14.95
N HIS A 170 9.32 -2.13 14.12
CA HIS A 170 8.00 -2.62 14.50
C HIS A 170 7.82 -4.10 14.15
N ASP A 171 7.01 -4.80 14.94
CA ASP A 171 6.82 -6.25 14.81
C ASP A 171 5.82 -6.64 13.70
N ARG A 172 4.93 -5.73 13.30
CA ARG A 172 3.84 -5.99 12.36
C ARG A 172 3.75 -5.01 11.17
N PRO A 173 4.85 -4.76 10.43
CA PRO A 173 4.86 -3.77 9.36
C PRO A 173 4.02 -4.20 8.15
N VAL A 174 3.49 -3.23 7.40
CA VAL A 174 2.85 -3.48 6.10
C VAL A 174 3.87 -3.28 4.99
N ILE A 175 4.24 -4.34 4.29
CA ILE A 175 5.21 -4.35 3.20
C ILE A 175 4.49 -4.45 1.85
N HIS A 176 4.44 -3.36 1.11
CA HIS A 176 4.00 -3.31 -0.27
C HIS A 176 5.16 -3.73 -1.19
N VAL A 177 5.08 -4.93 -1.75
CA VAL A 177 6.02 -5.42 -2.76
C VAL A 177 5.57 -4.91 -4.12
N VAL A 178 6.39 -4.06 -4.74
CA VAL A 178 6.06 -3.33 -5.96
C VAL A 178 6.85 -3.88 -7.16
N GLY A 179 6.14 -4.08 -8.25
CA GLY A 179 6.66 -4.48 -9.55
C GLY A 179 5.55 -4.55 -10.60
N HIS A 180 5.76 -5.37 -11.61
CA HIS A 180 4.78 -5.73 -12.63
C HIS A 180 4.60 -7.25 -12.66
N GLY A 181 3.41 -7.66 -13.09
CA GLY A 181 3.02 -9.04 -13.28
C GLY A 181 1.72 -9.09 -14.08
N ASP A 182 1.36 -10.28 -14.51
CA ASP A 182 0.12 -10.56 -15.20
C ASP A 182 -0.55 -11.84 -14.68
N ALA A 183 -1.80 -12.09 -15.10
CA ALA A 183 -2.52 -13.29 -14.68
C ALA A 183 -1.83 -14.53 -15.24
N GLY A 184 -1.56 -15.50 -14.37
CA GLY A 184 -0.84 -16.73 -14.72
C GLY A 184 0.67 -16.57 -14.79
N ASP A 185 1.22 -15.39 -14.48
CA ASP A 185 2.66 -15.22 -14.38
C ASP A 185 3.19 -15.91 -13.12
N GLU A 186 4.30 -16.65 -13.29
CA GLU A 186 5.09 -17.23 -12.19
C GLU A 186 6.12 -16.23 -11.63
N VAL A 187 6.19 -15.02 -12.21
CA VAL A 187 7.27 -14.05 -11.96
C VAL A 187 6.78 -12.63 -11.73
N ILE A 188 7.58 -11.86 -10.98
CA ILE A 188 7.48 -10.41 -10.89
C ILE A 188 8.65 -9.76 -11.64
N TYR A 189 8.39 -8.67 -12.38
CA TYR A 189 9.40 -7.98 -13.20
C TYR A 189 9.30 -6.44 -13.09
N PRO A 190 10.35 -5.67 -13.45
CA PRO A 190 10.39 -4.21 -13.28
C PRO A 190 9.68 -3.40 -14.37
N GLY A 191 8.96 -4.05 -15.29
CA GLY A 191 8.27 -3.42 -16.43
C GLY A 191 8.98 -3.65 -17.77
N ASP A 192 10.30 -3.82 -17.75
CA ASP A 192 11.02 -4.51 -18.82
C ASP A 192 11.28 -5.97 -18.41
N ALA A 193 11.18 -6.92 -19.34
CA ALA A 193 11.45 -8.33 -19.03
C ALA A 193 12.97 -8.63 -18.91
N SER A 194 13.80 -7.61 -18.64
CA SER A 194 15.26 -7.76 -18.60
C SER A 194 15.75 -8.52 -17.37
N HIS A 195 14.95 -8.53 -16.31
CA HIS A 195 15.18 -9.28 -15.09
C HIS A 195 13.86 -9.55 -14.40
N TYR A 196 13.70 -10.73 -13.83
CA TYR A 196 12.48 -11.13 -13.13
C TYR A 196 12.85 -11.97 -11.91
N PHE A 197 11.90 -12.08 -10.97
CA PHE A 197 12.03 -12.97 -9.81
C PHE A 197 10.85 -13.93 -9.81
N TYR A 198 11.14 -15.22 -9.65
CA TYR A 198 10.14 -16.20 -9.31
C TYR A 198 9.64 -16.00 -7.88
N ALA A 199 8.47 -16.55 -7.58
CA ALA A 199 7.87 -16.53 -6.25
C ALA A 199 8.83 -17.00 -5.14
N PHE A 200 9.54 -18.13 -5.36
CA PHE A 200 10.49 -18.67 -4.39
C PHE A 200 11.70 -17.75 -4.16
N GLU A 201 12.20 -17.06 -5.20
CA GLU A 201 13.35 -16.15 -5.10
C GLU A 201 12.97 -14.90 -4.30
N LEU A 202 11.76 -14.38 -4.53
CA LEU A 202 11.24 -13.26 -3.76
C LEU A 202 11.03 -13.65 -2.29
N ALA A 203 10.48 -14.84 -2.03
CA ALA A 203 10.26 -15.34 -0.67
C ALA A 203 11.59 -15.48 0.10
N ASP A 204 12.60 -16.13 -0.51
CA ASP A 204 13.93 -16.25 0.07
C ASP A 204 14.57 -14.87 0.31
N MET A 205 14.45 -13.94 -0.64
CA MET A 205 14.97 -12.59 -0.50
C MET A 205 14.33 -11.86 0.69
N LEU A 206 13.00 -11.85 0.81
CA LEU A 206 12.31 -11.16 1.90
C LEU A 206 12.72 -11.72 3.27
N LYS A 207 12.75 -13.06 3.39
CA LYS A 207 13.24 -13.74 4.60
C LYS A 207 14.67 -13.32 4.94
N ASN A 208 15.59 -13.42 3.99
CA ASN A 208 17.00 -13.10 4.19
C ASN A 208 17.27 -11.61 4.41
N LYS A 209 16.32 -10.75 4.06
CA LYS A 209 16.36 -9.30 4.35
C LYS A 209 15.71 -8.92 5.67
N GLY A 210 15.30 -9.90 6.49
CA GLY A 210 14.82 -9.66 7.85
C GLY A 210 13.32 -9.38 7.94
N LEU A 211 12.53 -9.94 7.03
CA LEU A 211 11.07 -9.90 7.13
C LEU A 211 10.61 -10.36 8.53
N LYS A 212 9.79 -9.54 9.18
CA LYS A 212 9.22 -9.88 10.49
C LYS A 212 8.16 -10.97 10.34
N PRO A 213 8.04 -11.90 11.32
CA PRO A 213 7.07 -12.99 11.26
C PRO A 213 5.62 -12.54 11.07
N ASP A 214 5.25 -11.39 11.64
CA ASP A 214 3.87 -10.89 11.62
C ASP A 214 3.63 -9.80 10.55
N SER A 215 4.60 -9.55 9.67
CA SER A 215 4.47 -8.56 8.59
C SER A 215 3.27 -8.84 7.69
N ILE A 216 2.50 -7.79 7.37
CA ILE A 216 1.46 -7.85 6.34
C ILE A 216 2.14 -7.63 4.98
N ILE A 217 2.07 -8.59 4.07
CA ILE A 217 2.63 -8.45 2.72
C ILE A 217 1.51 -8.11 1.74
N LYS A 218 1.71 -7.08 0.92
CA LYS A 218 0.83 -6.69 -0.17
C LYS A 218 1.60 -6.77 -1.49
N LEU A 219 1.22 -7.68 -2.36
CA LEU A 219 1.80 -7.89 -3.69
C LEU A 219 1.20 -6.87 -4.67
N ASP A 220 1.71 -5.64 -4.61
CA ASP A 220 1.23 -4.46 -5.32
C ASP A 220 1.64 -4.44 -6.81
N PHE A 221 1.19 -5.45 -7.55
CA PHE A 221 1.30 -5.54 -9.00
C PHE A 221 0.06 -6.22 -9.60
N CYS A 222 -0.16 -6.01 -10.89
CA CYS A 222 -1.38 -6.43 -11.58
C CYS A 222 -1.57 -7.95 -11.50
N TRP A 223 -2.83 -8.38 -11.32
CA TRP A 223 -3.26 -9.77 -11.38
C TRP A 223 -2.48 -10.75 -10.47
N SER A 224 -1.83 -10.26 -9.42
CA SER A 224 -0.99 -11.08 -8.53
C SER A 224 -1.73 -12.24 -7.86
N ALA A 225 -3.06 -12.19 -7.76
CA ALA A 225 -3.91 -13.24 -7.20
C ALA A 225 -4.68 -14.06 -8.27
N CYS A 226 -4.32 -13.98 -9.55
CA CYS A 226 -5.04 -14.63 -10.64
C CYS A 226 -4.13 -15.52 -11.47
N SER A 227 -4.64 -16.69 -11.86
CA SER A 227 -4.05 -17.51 -12.92
C SER A 227 -4.67 -17.20 -14.29
N LEU A 228 -5.84 -16.54 -14.33
CA LEU A 228 -6.57 -16.22 -15.57
C LEU A 228 -7.14 -14.80 -15.55
N LYS A 229 -7.35 -14.23 -16.74
CA LYS A 229 -8.18 -13.03 -16.94
C LYS A 229 -9.58 -13.43 -17.41
N PRO A 230 -10.64 -12.74 -16.95
CA PRO A 230 -12.02 -12.97 -17.41
C PRO A 230 -12.27 -12.32 -18.79
N SER A 231 -11.56 -12.75 -19.83
CA SER A 231 -11.63 -12.15 -21.18
C SER A 231 -12.96 -12.36 -21.90
N ASP A 232 -13.67 -13.45 -21.59
CA ASP A 232 -14.88 -13.89 -22.30
C ASP A 232 -16.18 -13.49 -21.59
N TYR A 233 -16.06 -12.71 -20.51
CA TYR A 233 -17.19 -12.30 -19.69
C TYR A 233 -17.55 -10.83 -19.93
N SER A 234 -18.85 -10.55 -19.96
CA SER A 234 -19.34 -9.17 -19.84
C SER A 234 -19.11 -8.65 -18.41
N LYS A 235 -18.98 -7.34 -18.24
CA LYS A 235 -18.90 -6.68 -16.94
C LYS A 235 -20.03 -7.11 -16.02
N THR A 236 -21.26 -7.18 -16.53
CA THR A 236 -22.44 -7.57 -15.74
C THR A 236 -22.36 -9.01 -15.24
N GLU A 237 -21.84 -9.91 -16.08
CA GLU A 237 -21.66 -11.31 -15.70
C GLU A 237 -20.57 -11.46 -14.64
N VAL A 238 -19.43 -10.78 -14.79
CA VAL A 238 -18.36 -10.78 -13.79
C VAL A 238 -18.87 -10.27 -12.45
N LEU A 239 -19.57 -9.13 -12.42
CA LEU A 239 -20.14 -8.58 -11.19
C LEU A 239 -21.13 -9.55 -10.53
N THR A 240 -21.98 -10.18 -11.32
CA THR A 240 -22.97 -11.15 -10.82
C THR A 240 -22.29 -12.36 -10.19
N ARG A 241 -21.22 -12.87 -10.80
CA ARG A 241 -20.44 -14.00 -10.29
C ARG A 241 -19.62 -13.63 -9.05
N MET A 242 -18.95 -12.48 -9.06
CA MET A 242 -18.23 -11.95 -7.89
C MET A 242 -19.16 -11.77 -6.69
N ASN A 243 -20.36 -11.21 -6.88
CA ASN A 243 -21.34 -11.04 -5.80
C ASN A 243 -21.87 -12.38 -5.24
N LYS A 244 -21.76 -13.47 -6.01
CA LYS A 244 -22.13 -14.82 -5.58
C LYS A 244 -20.95 -15.61 -5.01
N GLY A 245 -19.75 -15.02 -4.97
CA GLY A 245 -18.54 -15.70 -4.53
C GLY A 245 -17.96 -16.68 -5.56
N ASP A 246 -18.39 -16.61 -6.83
CA ASP A 246 -17.98 -17.51 -7.90
C ASP A 246 -16.70 -16.99 -8.60
N TYR A 247 -15.58 -17.02 -7.87
CA TYR A 247 -14.31 -16.42 -8.29
C TYR A 247 -13.45 -17.32 -9.20
N THR A 248 -13.42 -18.63 -8.96
CA THR A 248 -12.54 -19.57 -9.70
C THR A 248 -12.80 -19.55 -11.20
N PRO A 249 -14.04 -19.54 -11.73
CA PRO A 249 -14.25 -19.46 -13.18
C PRO A 249 -13.79 -18.13 -13.79
N LEU A 250 -13.72 -17.06 -13.00
CA LEU A 250 -13.35 -15.73 -13.47
C LEU A 250 -11.84 -15.50 -13.48
N PHE A 251 -11.15 -16.00 -12.45
CA PHE A 251 -9.77 -15.65 -12.14
C PHE A 251 -8.82 -16.85 -12.07
N GLY A 252 -9.37 -18.05 -12.24
CA GLY A 252 -8.70 -19.33 -12.07
C GLY A 252 -8.48 -19.70 -10.61
N ASP A 253 -7.76 -20.79 -10.36
CA ASP A 253 -7.38 -21.18 -9.01
C ASP A 253 -6.30 -20.22 -8.48
N ILE A 254 -6.44 -19.85 -7.20
CA ILE A 254 -5.47 -18.99 -6.51
C ILE A 254 -4.17 -19.75 -6.26
N ASP A 255 -4.22 -21.07 -6.10
CA ASP A 255 -3.05 -21.91 -5.89
C ASP A 255 -2.14 -21.94 -7.13
N ASP A 256 -2.71 -21.64 -8.31
CA ASP A 256 -2.01 -21.52 -9.59
C ASP A 256 -1.59 -20.06 -9.90
N SER A 257 -1.75 -19.12 -8.97
CA SER A 257 -1.34 -17.72 -9.13
C SER A 257 0.00 -17.44 -8.43
N PHE A 258 0.68 -16.34 -8.82
CA PHE A 258 1.89 -15.89 -8.11
C PHE A 258 1.67 -15.78 -6.60
N LEU A 259 0.53 -15.24 -6.15
CA LEU A 259 0.19 -15.14 -4.73
C LEU A 259 0.18 -16.50 -4.05
N GLY A 260 -0.44 -17.51 -4.67
CA GLY A 260 -0.53 -18.87 -4.14
C GLY A 260 0.85 -19.52 -4.00
N GLU A 261 1.65 -19.46 -5.07
CA GLU A 261 3.01 -19.98 -5.09
C GLU A 261 3.89 -19.26 -4.06
N PHE A 262 3.88 -17.93 -4.04
CA PHE A 262 4.66 -17.12 -3.11
C PHE A 262 4.28 -17.42 -1.65
N ALA A 263 2.99 -17.56 -1.34
CA ALA A 263 2.55 -17.89 0.00
C ALA A 263 3.02 -19.27 0.46
N LYS A 264 2.97 -20.26 -0.44
CA LYS A 264 3.45 -21.61 -0.18
C LYS A 264 4.96 -21.62 0.05
N GLU A 265 5.74 -20.98 -0.81
CA GLU A 265 7.19 -20.90 -0.71
C GLU A 265 7.64 -20.16 0.56
N LEU A 266 7.04 -19.00 0.86
CA LEU A 266 7.37 -18.25 2.06
C LEU A 266 7.07 -19.04 3.33
N THR A 267 5.93 -19.74 3.40
CA THR A 267 5.56 -20.52 4.58
C THR A 267 6.45 -21.76 4.74
N ALA A 268 6.84 -22.40 3.64
CA ALA A 268 7.78 -23.52 3.65
C ALA A 268 9.18 -23.10 4.12
N MET A 269 9.68 -21.96 3.62
CA MET A 269 11.00 -21.43 3.97
C MET A 269 11.03 -20.74 5.33
N TYR A 270 9.92 -20.16 5.78
CA TYR A 270 9.80 -19.41 7.03
C TYR A 270 8.57 -19.86 7.84
N PRO A 271 8.60 -21.06 8.45
CA PRO A 271 7.43 -21.65 9.10
C PRO A 271 6.85 -20.86 10.29
N THR A 272 7.62 -19.90 10.82
CA THR A 272 7.17 -19.01 11.90
C THR A 272 6.46 -17.77 11.40
N PHE A 273 6.44 -17.51 10.09
CA PHE A 273 5.67 -16.41 9.48
C PHE A 273 4.16 -16.65 9.67
N ARG A 274 3.46 -15.63 10.14
CA ARG A 274 2.01 -15.65 10.45
C ARG A 274 1.27 -14.44 9.89
N GLY A 275 2.00 -13.54 9.27
CA GLY A 275 1.44 -12.37 8.62
C GLY A 275 0.56 -12.74 7.42
N PRO A 276 -0.46 -11.92 7.10
CA PRO A 276 -1.24 -12.12 5.89
C PRO A 276 -0.46 -11.72 4.64
N ILE A 277 -0.72 -12.41 3.54
CA ILE A 277 -0.20 -12.09 2.20
C ILE A 277 -1.41 -11.76 1.32
N ILE A 278 -1.38 -10.61 0.69
CA ILE A 278 -2.50 -10.03 -0.05
C ILE A 278 -2.06 -9.82 -1.49
N GLY A 279 -2.84 -10.33 -2.45
CA GLY A 279 -2.71 -10.03 -3.87
C GLY A 279 -3.98 -9.39 -4.42
N TYR A 280 -3.93 -9.00 -5.69
CA TYR A 280 -5.00 -8.27 -6.36
C TYR A 280 -5.46 -9.01 -7.61
N VAL A 281 -6.74 -8.85 -7.94
CA VAL A 281 -7.29 -9.23 -9.23
C VAL A 281 -7.42 -7.96 -10.08
N GLY A 282 -7.10 -8.02 -11.37
CA GLY A 282 -7.10 -6.81 -12.22
C GLY A 282 -5.81 -6.00 -12.20
N THR A 283 -5.83 -4.92 -12.98
CA THR A 283 -4.75 -3.95 -13.13
C THR A 283 -4.67 -3.06 -11.90
N VAL A 284 -3.49 -3.00 -11.26
CA VAL A 284 -3.26 -2.13 -10.12
C VAL A 284 -3.03 -0.69 -10.59
N LEU A 285 -3.96 0.20 -10.26
CA LEU A 285 -3.89 1.62 -10.57
C LEU A 285 -3.87 2.48 -9.30
N ASN A 286 -3.25 3.65 -9.40
CA ASN A 286 -3.38 4.72 -8.41
C ASN A 286 -4.51 5.67 -8.85
N THR A 287 -5.77 5.30 -8.63
CA THR A 287 -6.93 6.10 -9.04
C THR A 287 -7.30 7.14 -7.97
N ILE A 288 -7.65 8.36 -8.41
CA ILE A 288 -8.28 9.37 -7.54
C ILE A 288 -9.67 8.85 -7.09
N GLN A 289 -9.98 9.04 -5.81
CA GLN A 289 -11.13 8.51 -5.08
C GLN A 289 -12.50 8.72 -5.78
N ASP A 290 -12.63 9.76 -6.60
CA ASP A 290 -13.92 10.20 -7.17
C ASP A 290 -14.46 9.33 -8.34
N ASN A 291 -13.68 8.37 -8.85
CA ASN A 291 -14.06 7.52 -9.99
C ASN A 291 -14.20 6.02 -9.66
N VAL A 292 -14.28 5.68 -8.38
CA VAL A 292 -14.26 4.29 -7.90
C VAL A 292 -15.66 3.86 -7.45
N LEU A 293 -16.09 2.68 -7.89
CA LEU A 293 -17.31 2.06 -7.37
C LEU A 293 -16.94 1.24 -6.13
N THR A 294 -17.57 1.53 -4.99
CA THR A 294 -17.39 0.75 -3.76
C THR A 294 -18.48 -0.32 -3.67
N LEU A 295 -18.12 -1.60 -3.58
CA LEU A 295 -19.05 -2.67 -3.20
C LEU A 295 -18.87 -2.97 -1.72
N ALA A 296 -19.93 -2.77 -0.94
CA ALA A 296 -19.98 -3.21 0.46
C ALA A 296 -20.33 -4.72 0.52
N ASN A 297 -19.66 -5.45 1.41
CA ASN A 297 -19.92 -6.84 1.81
C ASN A 297 -19.67 -7.97 0.78
N THR A 298 -18.44 -8.48 0.72
CA THR A 298 -18.16 -9.85 0.25
C THR A 298 -17.17 -10.57 1.18
N GLN A 299 -17.55 -11.76 1.65
CA GLN A 299 -16.69 -12.67 2.42
C GLN A 299 -15.91 -13.58 1.47
N GLY A 300 -14.60 -13.72 1.70
CA GLY A 300 -13.63 -14.40 0.82
C GLY A 300 -12.89 -13.39 -0.07
N ARG A 301 -11.80 -12.79 0.43
CA ARG A 301 -11.28 -11.52 -0.13
C ARG A 301 -10.30 -11.72 -1.29
N PHE A 302 -10.79 -11.39 -2.49
CA PHE A 302 -10.05 -10.99 -3.68
C PHE A 302 -10.43 -9.53 -3.99
N HIS A 303 -9.48 -8.66 -4.32
CA HIS A 303 -9.76 -7.24 -4.60
C HIS A 303 -9.51 -6.92 -6.06
N ALA A 304 -10.59 -6.59 -6.79
CA ALA A 304 -10.46 -6.04 -8.13
C ALA A 304 -9.91 -4.61 -8.02
N VAL A 305 -9.14 -4.12 -9.00
CA VAL A 305 -8.61 -2.73 -9.00
C VAL A 305 -9.04 -1.99 -10.27
N GLU A 306 -8.56 -2.38 -11.45
CA GLU A 306 -9.19 -2.08 -12.74
C GLU A 306 -9.35 -3.36 -13.54
N MET A 307 -10.52 -3.58 -14.12
CA MET A 307 -10.75 -4.64 -15.11
C MET A 307 -11.42 -4.06 -16.36
N ASN A 308 -10.89 -4.44 -17.52
CA ASN A 308 -11.41 -4.05 -18.83
C ASN A 308 -12.22 -5.21 -19.40
N PHE A 309 -13.48 -4.94 -19.74
CA PHE A 309 -14.39 -5.87 -20.40
C PHE A 309 -14.81 -5.31 -21.75
N SER A 310 -15.37 -6.17 -22.59
CA SER A 310 -15.89 -5.80 -23.92
C SER A 310 -16.98 -4.72 -23.85
N ASP A 311 -17.75 -4.67 -22.77
CA ASP A 311 -18.87 -3.75 -22.54
C ASP A 311 -18.56 -2.65 -21.51
N GLY A 312 -17.30 -2.51 -21.07
CA GLY A 312 -16.85 -1.36 -20.28
C GLY A 312 -15.80 -1.68 -19.22
N LYS A 313 -15.48 -0.68 -18.40
CA LYS A 313 -14.49 -0.79 -17.33
C LYS A 313 -15.14 -0.92 -15.96
N PHE A 314 -14.37 -1.50 -15.05
CA PHE A 314 -14.72 -1.62 -13.65
C PHE A 314 -13.54 -1.21 -12.77
N PHE A 315 -13.80 -0.38 -11.76
CA PHE A 315 -12.80 0.20 -10.88
C PHE A 315 -13.15 -0.01 -9.42
N PHE A 316 -12.13 -0.26 -8.61
CA PHE A 316 -12.21 -0.49 -7.17
C PHE A 316 -10.99 0.09 -6.45
N LYS A 317 -11.15 0.38 -5.16
CA LYS A 317 -10.10 0.98 -4.35
C LYS A 317 -9.10 -0.09 -3.91
N LYS A 318 -7.82 0.17 -4.17
CA LYS A 318 -6.68 -0.64 -3.66
C LYS A 318 -6.62 -0.70 -2.13
N GLU A 319 -7.27 0.24 -1.43
CA GLU A 319 -7.10 0.48 0.01
C GLU A 319 -8.24 0.02 0.91
N ASP A 320 -9.40 -0.38 0.35
CA ASP A 320 -10.54 -0.93 1.12
C ASP A 320 -10.28 -2.38 1.60
N ALA A 321 -9.00 -2.74 1.72
CA ALA A 321 -8.50 -4.02 2.18
C ALA A 321 -8.57 -4.09 3.71
N GLU A 322 -9.74 -4.41 4.25
CA GLU A 322 -9.74 -5.06 5.57
C GLU A 322 -9.00 -6.42 5.42
N VAL A 323 -8.25 -6.80 6.44
CA VAL A 323 -7.52 -8.08 6.53
C VAL A 323 -8.51 -9.24 6.79
N ILE A 324 -8.58 -10.27 5.93
CA ILE A 324 -9.14 -11.59 6.33
C ILE A 324 -8.02 -12.60 6.45
N TYR A 325 -7.97 -13.25 7.60
CA TYR A 325 -7.07 -14.35 7.92
C TYR A 325 -7.26 -15.52 6.96
N GLY A 326 -6.21 -15.87 6.21
CA GLY A 326 -6.09 -17.19 5.61
C GLY A 326 -5.80 -18.21 6.71
N SER A 327 -6.84 -18.81 7.29
CA SER A 327 -6.66 -20.01 8.09
C SER A 327 -6.61 -21.21 7.15
N TYR A 328 -5.41 -21.76 6.93
CA TYR A 328 -5.27 -23.16 6.53
C TYR A 328 -5.93 -24.02 7.61
N LYS A 329 -7.14 -24.52 7.36
CA LYS A 329 -7.66 -25.65 8.13
C LYS A 329 -7.13 -26.92 7.47
N ASN A 330 -6.08 -27.48 8.07
CA ASN A 330 -5.81 -28.90 7.92
C ASN A 330 -7.01 -29.67 8.49
N LYS A 331 -7.75 -30.36 7.61
CA LYS A 331 -8.44 -31.60 7.94
C LYS A 331 -8.42 -32.53 6.75
#